data_AF-A0A062V0C6-F1
#
_entry.id   AF-A0A062V0C6-F1
#
_cell.length_a   1.000
_cell.length_b   1.000
_cell.length_c   1.000
_cell.angle_alpha   90.00
_cell.angle_beta   90.00
_cell.angle_gamma   90.00
#
_symmetry.space_group_name_H-M   'P 1'
#
loop_
_entity.id
_entity.type
_entity.pdbx_description
1 polymer ?
#
loop_
_entity_poly.entity_id
_entity_poly.type
_entity_poly.pdbx_seq_one_letter_code
_entity_poly.pdbx_strand_id
1 'polypeptide(L)'
;MKNFFLKGKIAGITPVSVYENKVYTQNITVELEDGTKIEVYDPLKRCKKDMEGKIKNIRIRASTVQPIIKNEKREMKIIPFNKASHADIYGYIEKILPNKPENLVILKFGLGEIVLFADDKQIESLSEKDYVVTSANLYLDEINDAK
;
A
#
# COMPACT_ATOMS: atom_id res chain seq x y z
N MET A 1 -16.54 -9.54 5.02
CA MET A 1 -15.31 -8.74 5.25
C MET A 1 -15.47 -7.44 4.50
N LYS A 2 -15.20 -6.29 5.14
CA LYS A 2 -15.22 -5.00 4.45
C LYS A 2 -14.12 -5.01 3.39
N ASN A 3 -14.41 -4.48 2.20
CA ASN A 3 -13.48 -4.49 1.08
C ASN A 3 -12.58 -3.26 1.18
N PHE A 4 -11.33 -3.44 1.62
CA PHE A 4 -10.34 -2.36 1.75
C PHE A 4 -9.78 -2.01 0.37
N PHE A 5 -10.07 -0.80 -0.11
CA PHE A 5 -9.62 -0.28 -1.40
C PHE A 5 -9.26 1.20 -1.29
N LEU A 6 -8.14 1.56 -1.91
CA LEU A 6 -7.73 2.92 -2.20
C LEU A 6 -8.22 3.30 -3.58
N LYS A 7 -8.89 4.44 -3.72
CA LYS A 7 -9.25 4.98 -5.03
C LYS A 7 -8.10 5.82 -5.56
N GLY A 8 -7.67 5.55 -6.79
CA GLY A 8 -6.56 6.27 -7.40
C GLY A 8 -6.53 6.14 -8.92
N LYS A 9 -5.92 7.11 -9.59
CA LYS A 9 -5.69 7.09 -11.03
C LYS A 9 -4.40 6.34 -11.32
N ILE A 10 -4.42 5.42 -12.28
CA ILE A 10 -3.20 4.78 -12.78
C ILE A 10 -2.46 5.79 -13.66
N ALA A 11 -1.44 6.44 -13.12
CA ALA A 11 -0.70 7.49 -13.81
C ALA A 11 0.33 6.92 -14.80
N GLY A 12 0.81 5.70 -14.57
CA GLY A 12 1.74 5.03 -15.47
C GLY A 12 2.08 3.61 -15.02
N ILE A 13 2.65 2.84 -15.95
CA ILE A 13 3.18 1.50 -15.71
C ILE A 13 4.63 1.48 -16.21
N THR A 14 5.54 1.08 -15.33
CA THR A 14 6.97 0.99 -15.62
C THR A 14 7.44 -0.46 -15.56
N PRO A 15 7.92 -1.06 -16.66
CA PRO A 15 8.56 -2.37 -16.62
C PRO A 15 9.74 -2.39 -15.66
N VAL A 16 9.85 -3.44 -14.84
CA VAL A 16 10.95 -3.60 -13.85
C VAL A 16 11.89 -4.72 -14.28
N SER A 17 11.40 -5.95 -14.37
CA SER A 17 12.18 -7.09 -14.87
C SER A 17 11.83 -7.37 -16.32
N VAL A 18 12.79 -7.18 -17.23
CA VAL A 18 12.63 -7.41 -18.67
C VAL A 18 13.73 -8.33 -19.17
N TYR A 19 13.36 -9.41 -19.85
CA TYR A 19 14.29 -10.33 -20.52
C TYR A 19 13.72 -10.72 -21.87
N GLU A 20 14.54 -10.65 -22.92
CA GLU A 20 14.14 -10.91 -24.31
C GLU A 20 12.86 -10.17 -24.73
N ASN A 21 12.79 -8.86 -24.44
CA ASN A 21 11.62 -7.98 -24.69
C ASN A 21 10.33 -8.40 -23.97
N LYS A 22 10.38 -9.38 -23.07
CA LYS A 22 9.25 -9.81 -22.26
C LYS A 22 9.34 -9.18 -20.88
N VAL A 23 8.29 -8.48 -20.49
CA VAL A 23 8.14 -7.92 -19.13
C VAL A 23 7.65 -9.01 -18.19
N TYR A 24 8.37 -9.25 -17.10
CA TYR A 24 8.05 -10.23 -16.07
C TYR A 24 7.36 -9.56 -14.88
N THR A 25 7.86 -8.42 -14.46
CA THR A 25 7.33 -7.64 -13.34
C THR A 25 7.32 -6.16 -13.69
N GLN A 26 6.48 -5.39 -13.01
CA GLN A 26 6.31 -3.96 -13.27
C GLN A 26 6.01 -3.20 -11.98
N ASN A 27 6.21 -1.88 -12.01
CA ASN A 27 5.65 -0.95 -11.05
C ASN A 27 4.47 -0.24 -11.68
N ILE A 28 3.53 0.19 -10.84
CA ILE A 28 2.49 1.13 -11.21
C ILE A 28 2.62 2.42 -10.40
N THR A 29 2.47 3.55 -11.07
CA THR A 29 2.31 4.84 -10.40
C THR A 29 0.82 5.07 -10.18
N VAL A 30 0.42 5.19 -8.93
CA VAL A 30 -0.96 5.53 -8.53
C VAL A 30 -0.98 6.97 -8.03
N GLU A 31 -1.79 7.81 -8.68
CA GLU A 31 -2.04 9.18 -8.25
C GLU A 31 -3.33 9.23 -7.42
N LEU A 32 -3.22 9.69 -6.19
CA LEU A 32 -4.32 9.83 -5.24
C LEU A 32 -5.07 11.15 -5.45
N GLU A 33 -6.22 11.30 -4.81
CA GLU A 33 -7.09 12.48 -4.97
C GLU A 33 -6.43 13.81 -4.54
N ASP A 34 -5.46 13.76 -3.62
CA ASP A 34 -4.67 14.92 -3.19
C ASP A 34 -3.46 15.21 -4.10
N GLY A 35 -3.29 14.44 -5.19
CA GLY A 35 -2.16 14.54 -6.10
C GLY A 35 -0.91 13.76 -5.66
N THR A 36 -0.93 13.12 -4.49
CA THR A 36 0.17 12.25 -4.03
C THR A 36 0.35 11.09 -5.02
N LYS A 37 1.59 10.82 -5.42
CA LYS A 37 1.94 9.72 -6.33
C LYS A 37 2.72 8.64 -5.62
N ILE A 38 2.13 7.45 -5.51
CA ILE A 38 2.77 6.29 -4.91
C ILE A 38 3.17 5.28 -6.00
N GLU A 39 4.36 4.73 -5.89
CA GLU A 39 4.76 3.58 -6.69
C GLU A 39 4.35 2.30 -5.97
N VAL A 40 3.77 1.34 -6.70
CA VAL A 40 3.32 0.07 -6.15
C VAL A 40 3.87 -1.05 -7.03
N TYR A 41 4.52 -2.04 -6.41
CA TYR A 41 5.09 -3.16 -7.14
C TYR A 41 3.99 -4.13 -7.56
N ASP A 42 3.92 -4.46 -8.85
CA ASP A 42 2.95 -5.38 -9.44
C ASP A 42 3.69 -6.58 -10.05
N PRO A 43 4.09 -7.56 -9.22
CA PRO A 43 4.84 -8.73 -9.68
C PRO A 43 4.02 -9.64 -10.60
N LEU A 44 2.69 -9.58 -10.51
CA LEU A 44 1.78 -10.44 -11.27
C LEU A 44 1.23 -9.74 -12.52
N LYS A 45 1.65 -8.49 -12.79
CA LYS A 45 1.19 -7.65 -13.89
C LYS A 45 -0.35 -7.58 -13.94
N ARG A 46 -0.99 -7.40 -12.78
CA ARG A 46 -2.44 -7.26 -12.65
C ARG A 46 -2.94 -5.98 -13.33
N CYS A 47 -2.16 -4.90 -13.24
CA CYS A 47 -2.46 -3.67 -13.97
C CYS A 47 -2.06 -3.82 -15.44
N LYS A 48 -2.93 -3.40 -16.35
CA LYS A 48 -2.71 -3.50 -17.80
C LYS A 48 -2.59 -2.11 -18.41
N LYS A 49 -1.91 -2.00 -19.56
CA LYS A 49 -1.62 -0.72 -20.21
C LYS A 49 -2.88 0.10 -20.52
N ASP A 50 -3.98 -0.56 -20.86
CA ASP A 50 -5.29 0.06 -21.09
C ASP A 50 -5.96 0.61 -19.81
N MET A 51 -5.40 0.35 -18.63
CA MET A 51 -5.83 0.94 -17.36
C MET A 51 -5.17 2.30 -17.09
N GLU A 52 -4.10 2.67 -17.80
CA GLU A 52 -3.47 3.98 -17.63
C GLU A 52 -4.47 5.11 -17.92
N GLY A 53 -4.39 6.16 -17.10
CA GLY A 53 -5.32 7.29 -17.12
C GLY A 53 -6.66 7.03 -16.43
N LYS A 54 -7.01 5.78 -16.11
CA LYS A 54 -8.29 5.43 -15.47
C LYS A 54 -8.19 5.46 -13.95
N ILE A 55 -9.29 5.84 -13.32
CA ILE A 55 -9.47 5.72 -11.86
C ILE A 55 -9.88 4.28 -11.55
N LYS A 56 -9.24 3.69 -10.54
CA LYS A 56 -9.42 2.30 -10.12
C LYS A 56 -9.56 2.22 -8.60
N ASN A 57 -10.18 1.14 -8.15
CA ASN A 57 -10.13 0.69 -6.77
C ASN A 57 -8.92 -0.25 -6.62
N ILE A 58 -7.99 0.08 -5.75
CA ILE A 58 -6.68 -0.55 -5.65
C ILE A 58 -6.50 -1.07 -4.22
N ARG A 59 -6.27 -2.36 -4.06
CA ARG A 59 -5.88 -2.94 -2.78
C ARG A 59 -4.37 -3.05 -2.76
N ILE A 60 -3.77 -2.41 -1.75
CA ILE A 60 -2.33 -2.42 -1.52
C ILE A 60 -2.05 -3.27 -0.29
N ARG A 61 -1.14 -4.22 -0.46
CA ARG A 61 -0.48 -4.92 0.63
C ARG A 61 0.85 -4.25 0.88
N ALA A 62 1.22 -4.14 2.14
CA ALA A 62 2.46 -3.53 2.54
C ALA A 62 3.22 -4.44 3.50
N SER A 63 4.52 -4.64 3.22
CA SER A 63 5.42 -5.37 4.10
C SER A 63 6.31 -4.36 4.82
N THR A 64 6.23 -4.33 6.14
CA THR A 64 6.97 -3.37 6.96
C THR A 64 8.48 -3.63 6.82
N VAL A 65 9.26 -2.58 6.58
CA VAL A 65 10.73 -2.66 6.59
C VAL A 65 11.33 -2.15 7.90
N GLN A 66 10.54 -1.43 8.69
CA GLN A 66 10.89 -0.87 9.98
C GLN A 66 9.78 -1.24 10.99
N PRO A 67 10.06 -1.20 12.30
CA PRO A 67 9.03 -1.40 13.31
C PRO A 67 7.89 -0.39 13.15
N ILE A 68 6.66 -0.84 13.44
CA ILE A 68 5.50 0.04 13.54
C ILE A 68 5.60 0.76 14.89
N ILE A 69 5.75 2.09 14.87
CA ILE A 69 5.91 2.90 16.08
C ILE A 69 4.71 3.81 16.30
N LYS A 70 4.37 4.10 17.56
CA LYS A 70 3.29 5.03 17.89
C LYS A 70 3.60 6.44 17.39
N ASN A 71 2.59 7.09 16.85
CA ASN A 71 2.63 8.43 16.32
C ASN A 71 1.77 9.38 17.18
N GLU A 72 2.41 10.01 18.17
CA GLU A 72 1.74 10.94 19.10
C GLU A 72 1.16 12.18 18.40
N LYS A 73 1.69 12.55 17.23
CA LYS A 73 1.17 13.68 16.44
C LYS A 73 -0.13 13.35 15.72
N ARG A 74 -0.52 12.08 15.67
CA ARG A 74 -1.76 11.59 15.04
C ARG A 74 -1.92 11.99 13.57
N GLU A 75 -0.80 12.13 12.88
CA GLU A 75 -0.77 12.42 11.44
C GLU A 75 -1.34 11.25 10.64
N MET A 76 -2.03 11.56 9.53
CA MET A 76 -2.58 10.59 8.60
C MET A 76 -2.18 11.00 7.18
N LYS A 77 -1.20 10.29 6.62
CA LYS A 77 -0.64 10.57 5.29
C LYS A 77 0.23 9.41 4.81
N ILE A 78 0.50 9.38 3.51
CA ILE A 78 1.52 8.52 2.93
C ILE A 78 2.58 9.40 2.27
N ILE A 79 3.85 9.13 2.58
CA ILE A 79 5.00 9.84 2.01
C ILE A 79 5.74 8.86 1.11
N PRO A 80 5.55 8.92 -0.21
CA PRO A 80 6.21 8.03 -1.15
C PRO A 80 7.71 8.31 -1.22
N PHE A 81 8.50 7.25 -1.36
CA PHE A 81 9.91 7.39 -1.69
C PHE A 81 10.05 7.51 -3.20
N ASN A 82 10.90 8.44 -3.64
CA ASN A 82 11.04 8.78 -5.05
C ASN A 82 11.41 7.54 -5.89
N LYS A 83 10.55 7.17 -6.84
CA LYS A 83 10.72 6.05 -7.79
C LYS A 83 10.94 4.67 -7.14
N ALA A 84 10.52 4.48 -5.90
CA ALA A 84 10.59 3.19 -5.22
C ALA A 84 9.19 2.78 -4.75
N SER A 85 8.86 1.49 -4.85
CA SER A 85 7.62 0.93 -4.31
C SER A 85 7.66 0.84 -2.79
N HIS A 86 7.86 1.98 -2.16
CA HIS A 86 8.20 2.16 -0.75
C HIS A 86 7.63 3.49 -0.26
N ALA A 87 7.13 3.51 0.96
CA ALA A 87 6.60 4.73 1.56
C ALA A 87 6.70 4.70 3.08
N ASP A 88 6.76 5.90 3.68
CA ASP A 88 6.39 6.09 5.08
C ASP A 88 4.87 6.25 5.15
N ILE A 89 4.22 5.46 5.99
CA ILE A 89 2.78 5.43 6.13
C ILE A 89 2.45 5.86 7.55
N TYR A 90 1.81 7.01 7.67
CA TYR A 90 1.28 7.55 8.91
C TYR A 90 -0.22 7.26 8.93
N GLY A 91 -0.69 6.61 9.97
CA GLY A 91 -2.09 6.21 9.99
C GLY A 91 -2.61 5.81 11.35
N TYR A 92 -3.85 5.37 11.31
CA TYR A 92 -4.64 4.90 12.44
C TYR A 92 -4.92 3.41 12.25
N ILE A 93 -4.63 2.60 13.26
CA ILE A 93 -4.92 1.16 13.24
C ILE A 93 -6.43 0.97 13.37
N GLU A 94 -7.09 0.61 12.28
CA GLU A 94 -8.50 0.26 12.32
C GLU A 94 -8.71 -1.10 12.97
N LYS A 95 -7.87 -2.07 12.62
CA LYS A 95 -8.03 -3.45 13.05
C LYS A 95 -6.72 -4.20 13.06
N ILE A 96 -6.55 -5.08 14.03
CA ILE A 96 -5.48 -6.08 14.06
C ILE A 96 -6.16 -7.46 13.95
N LEU A 97 -5.77 -8.22 12.92
CA LEU A 97 -6.27 -9.56 12.68
C LEU A 97 -5.14 -10.56 12.92
N PRO A 98 -5.20 -11.35 14.00
CA PRO A 98 -4.25 -12.43 14.21
C PRO A 98 -4.30 -13.42 13.05
N ASN A 99 -3.17 -13.57 12.38
CA ASN A 99 -3.02 -14.48 11.25
C ASN A 99 -1.60 -15.02 11.33
N LYS A 100 -1.41 -16.35 11.35
CA LYS A 100 -0.06 -16.91 11.47
C LYS A 100 0.50 -17.24 10.08
N PRO A 101 1.77 -16.93 9.80
CA PRO A 101 2.80 -16.44 10.72
C PRO A 101 2.84 -14.91 10.94
N GLU A 102 2.14 -14.12 10.12
CA GLU A 102 2.16 -12.65 10.17
C GLU A 102 0.75 -12.08 10.37
N ASN A 103 0.62 -11.20 11.35
CA ASN A 103 -0.62 -10.50 11.65
C ASN A 103 -0.96 -9.53 10.52
N LEU A 104 -2.26 -9.38 10.24
CA LEU A 104 -2.74 -8.38 9.30
C LEU A 104 -3.19 -7.14 10.08
N VAL A 105 -2.52 -6.01 9.83
CA VAL A 105 -2.88 -4.72 10.41
C VAL A 105 -3.54 -3.88 9.31
N ILE A 106 -4.80 -3.52 9.52
CA ILE A 106 -5.52 -2.63 8.60
C ILE A 106 -5.26 -1.19 9.06
N LEU A 107 -4.50 -0.45 8.26
CA LEU A 107 -4.08 0.91 8.57
C LEU A 107 -4.78 1.92 7.67
N LYS A 108 -5.46 2.89 8.28
CA LYS A 108 -6.06 4.05 7.60
C LYS A 108 -5.08 5.21 7.57
N PHE A 109 -4.79 5.78 6.40
CA PHE A 109 -3.82 6.88 6.27
C PHE A 109 -4.43 8.18 5.70
N GLY A 110 -5.75 8.33 5.79
CA GLY A 110 -6.49 9.53 5.38
C GLY A 110 -7.30 9.29 4.12
N LEU A 111 -6.62 9.05 2.99
CA LEU A 111 -7.26 8.87 1.68
C LEU A 111 -7.66 7.42 1.36
N GLY A 112 -7.25 6.49 2.22
CA GLY A 112 -7.65 5.09 2.08
C GLY A 112 -7.01 4.21 3.15
N GLU A 113 -6.97 2.93 2.81
CA GLU A 113 -6.57 1.84 3.71
C GLU A 113 -5.49 0.99 3.04
N ILE A 114 -4.54 0.51 3.83
CA ILE A 114 -3.50 -0.45 3.43
C ILE A 114 -3.54 -1.63 4.40
N VAL A 115 -3.30 -2.83 3.86
CA VAL A 115 -3.11 -4.04 4.66
C VAL A 115 -1.62 -4.24 4.90
N LEU A 116 -1.18 -4.04 6.14
CA LEU A 116 0.19 -4.27 6.58
C LEU A 116 0.35 -5.71 7.10
N PHE A 117 1.44 -6.36 6.71
CA PHE A 117 1.91 -7.60 7.33
C PHE A 117 2.93 -7.22 8.40
N ALA A 118 2.67 -7.65 9.64
CA ALA A 118 3.52 -7.36 10.78
C ALA A 118 3.69 -8.63 11.62
N ASP A 119 4.91 -8.86 12.12
CA ASP A 119 5.17 -9.97 13.04
C ASP A 119 4.57 -9.70 14.43
N ASP A 120 4.55 -10.74 15.28
CA ASP A 120 4.01 -10.63 16.63
C ASP A 120 4.72 -9.54 17.45
N LYS A 121 6.04 -9.43 17.32
CA LYS A 121 6.86 -8.46 18.08
C LYS A 121 6.53 -7.02 17.73
N GLN A 122 6.21 -6.75 16.46
CA GLN A 122 5.83 -5.41 16.01
C GLN A 122 4.46 -4.97 16.53
N ILE A 123 3.55 -5.91 16.81
CA ILE A 123 2.19 -5.59 17.26
C ILE A 123 1.96 -5.73 18.77
N GLU A 124 2.87 -6.36 19.51
CA GLU A 124 2.75 -6.60 20.96
C GLU A 124 2.39 -5.34 21.77
N SER A 125 2.97 -4.18 21.42
CA SER A 125 2.72 -2.91 22.11
C SER A 125 1.65 -2.03 21.45
N LEU A 126 0.99 -2.55 20.41
CA LEU A 126 0.02 -1.82 19.60
C LEU A 126 -1.40 -2.29 19.89
N SER A 127 -2.35 -1.40 19.65
CA SER A 127 -3.76 -1.69 19.80
C SER A 127 -4.56 -1.05 18.67
N GLU A 128 -5.75 -1.60 18.42
CA GLU A 128 -6.73 -0.88 17.62
C GLU A 128 -6.93 0.53 18.19
N LYS A 129 -7.09 1.49 17.30
CA LYS A 129 -7.14 2.94 17.59
C LYS A 129 -5.83 3.65 17.83
N ASP A 130 -4.70 2.96 17.91
CA ASP A 130 -3.41 3.64 17.95
C ASP A 130 -3.13 4.36 16.62
N TYR A 131 -2.56 5.55 16.73
CA TYR A 131 -1.92 6.22 15.61
C TYR A 131 -0.48 5.74 15.53
N VAL A 132 -0.02 5.39 14.34
CA VAL A 132 1.28 4.81 14.11
C VAL A 132 1.95 5.37 12.86
N VAL A 133 3.25 5.15 12.76
CA VAL A 133 4.04 5.33 11.56
C VAL A 133 4.91 4.10 11.32
N THR A 134 5.10 3.74 10.06
CA THR A 134 6.03 2.70 9.61
C THR A 134 6.51 3.01 8.21
N SER A 135 7.71 2.55 7.88
CA SER A 135 8.16 2.45 6.48
C SER A 135 7.81 1.06 5.94
N ALA A 136 7.33 0.97 4.70
CA ALA A 136 6.93 -0.30 4.11
C ALA A 136 7.12 -0.36 2.60
N ASN A 137 7.39 -1.55 2.08
CA ASN A 137 7.33 -1.85 0.66
C ASN A 137 5.87 -2.08 0.24
N LEU A 138 5.46 -1.50 -0.88
CA LEU A 138 4.08 -1.51 -1.38
C LEU A 138 3.91 -2.50 -2.53
N TYR A 139 2.91 -3.37 -2.42
CA TYR A 139 2.60 -4.42 -3.38
C TYR A 139 1.14 -4.32 -3.82
N LEU A 140 0.92 -4.48 -5.11
CA LEU A 140 -0.41 -4.54 -5.67
C LEU A 140 -1.02 -5.91 -5.39
N ASP A 141 -2.11 -5.92 -4.63
CA ASP A 141 -2.86 -7.13 -4.34
C ASP A 141 -4.02 -7.31 -5.32
N GLU A 142 -4.82 -6.26 -5.49
CA GLU A 142 -6.04 -6.28 -6.29
C GLU A 142 -6.28 -4.93 -6.96
N ILE A 143 -6.84 -4.94 -8.17
CA ILE A 143 -7.22 -3.74 -8.91
C ILE A 143 -8.52 -3.98 -9.67
N ASN A 144 -9.51 -3.12 -9.44
CA ASN A 144 -10.85 -3.23 -10.01
C ASN A 144 -11.31 -1.88 -10.55
N ASP A 145 -12.35 -1.88 -11.38
CA ASP A 145 -13.01 -0.64 -11.78
C ASP A 145 -13.59 0.10 -10.57
N ALA A 146 -13.38 1.42 -10.54
CA ALA A 146 -14.08 2.30 -9.63
C ALA A 146 -15.53 2.43 -10.12
N LYS A 147 -16.48 2.04 -9.27
CA LYS A 147 -17.91 2.34 -9.48
C LYS A 147 -18.21 3.80 -9.16
#